data_AF-E0XSH8-F1
#
_entry.id   AF-E0XSH8-F1
#
_cell.length_a   1.000
_cell.length_b   1.000
_cell.length_c   1.000
_cell.angle_alpha   90.00
_cell.angle_beta   90.00
_cell.angle_gamma   90.00
#
_symmetry.space_group_name_H-M   'P 1'
#
loop_
_entity.id
_entity.type
_entity.pdbx_description
1 polymer ?
#
loop_
_entity_poly.entity_id
_entity_poly.type
_entity_poly.pdbx_seq_one_letter_code
_entity_poly.pdbx_strand_id
1 'polypeptide(L)'
;MNAELSTSYADWKKAYDDHKWARDEANMKEILVGWCEEDQRIHVCFEVESMEVMQKFMETHAEVIASSGHKQETTVVKILSDA
;
A
#
# COMPACT_ATOMS: atom_id res chain seq x y z
N MET A 1 3.60 -5.98 -0.74
CA MET A 1 2.60 -6.08 0.34
C MET A 1 1.23 -6.42 -0.22
N ASN A 2 0.34 -6.97 0.58
CA ASN A 2 -1.07 -7.13 0.25
C ASN A 2 -1.95 -6.89 1.49
N ALA A 3 -3.21 -6.49 1.29
CA ALA A 3 -4.17 -6.25 2.36
C ALA A 3 -5.62 -6.37 1.85
N GLU A 4 -6.55 -6.72 2.73
CA GLU A 4 -7.98 -6.69 2.40
C GLU A 4 -8.51 -5.26 2.34
N LEU A 5 -9.62 -5.09 1.62
CA LEU A 5 -10.39 -3.85 1.60
C LEU A 5 -11.69 -3.97 2.39
N SER A 6 -12.10 -2.89 3.04
CA SER A 6 -13.45 -2.69 3.59
C SER A 6 -14.37 -1.90 2.64
N THR A 7 -13.83 -1.46 1.50
CA THR A 7 -14.52 -0.70 0.46
C THR A 7 -14.25 -1.31 -0.92
N SER A 8 -14.84 -0.74 -1.98
CA SER A 8 -14.58 -1.18 -3.35
C SER A 8 -13.13 -0.89 -3.76
N TYR A 9 -12.57 -1.70 -4.67
CA TYR A 9 -11.26 -1.41 -5.25
C TYR A 9 -11.20 -0.03 -5.92
N ALA A 10 -12.30 0.42 -6.56
CA ALA A 10 -12.35 1.72 -7.21
C ALA A 10 -12.20 2.88 -6.20
N ASP A 11 -12.90 2.81 -5.07
CA ASP A 11 -12.82 3.83 -4.01
C ASP A 11 -11.43 3.83 -3.36
N TRP A 12 -10.90 2.65 -3.07
CA TRP A 12 -9.54 2.51 -2.55
C TRP A 12 -8.49 3.04 -3.53
N LYS A 13 -8.59 2.69 -4.82
CA LYS A 13 -7.62 3.11 -5.85
C LYS A 13 -7.63 4.62 -6.03
N LYS A 14 -8.81 5.26 -5.94
CA LYS A 14 -8.91 6.71 -5.94
C LYS A 14 -8.15 7.34 -4.77
N ALA A 15 -8.39 6.88 -3.54
CA ALA A 15 -7.67 7.39 -2.36
C ALA A 15 -6.16 7.11 -2.44
N TYR A 16 -5.79 5.93 -2.93
CA TYR A 16 -4.41 5.55 -3.16
C TYR A 16 -3.71 6.49 -4.16
N ASP A 17 -4.34 6.81 -5.30
CA ASP A 17 -3.80 7.69 -6.33
C ASP A 17 -3.76 9.15 -5.89
N ASP A 18 -4.81 9.63 -5.21
CA ASP A 18 -4.85 10.98 -4.64
C ASP A 18 -3.72 11.19 -3.60
N HIS A 19 -3.26 10.11 -2.97
CA HIS A 19 -2.18 10.11 -1.98
C HIS A 19 -0.80 9.75 -2.58
N LYS A 20 -0.64 9.78 -3.91
CA LYS A 20 0.65 9.49 -4.57
C LYS A 20 1.77 10.41 -4.12
N TRP A 21 1.47 11.68 -3.86
CA TRP A 21 2.46 12.68 -3.46
C TRP A 21 3.29 12.26 -2.24
N ALA A 22 2.66 11.59 -1.25
CA ALA A 22 3.35 11.16 -0.04
C ALA A 22 4.36 10.03 -0.33
N ARG A 23 4.03 9.14 -1.27
CA ARG A 23 4.94 8.09 -1.73
C ARG A 23 6.12 8.68 -2.49
N ASP A 24 5.86 9.68 -3.32
CA ASP A 24 6.91 10.41 -4.05
C ASP A 24 7.87 11.14 -3.08
N GLU A 25 7.34 11.80 -2.05
CA GLU A 25 8.14 12.49 -1.01
C GLU A 25 9.00 11.50 -0.19
N ALA A 26 8.49 10.29 0.06
CA ALA A 26 9.20 9.21 0.73
C ALA A 26 10.16 8.41 -0.19
N ASN A 27 10.30 8.80 -1.46
CA ASN A 27 11.08 8.06 -2.47
C ASN A 27 10.67 6.58 -2.61
N MET A 28 9.37 6.29 -2.45
CA MET A 28 8.78 4.97 -2.62
C MET A 28 8.23 4.82 -4.03
N LYS A 29 8.91 4.03 -4.87
CA LYS A 29 8.54 3.86 -6.27
C LYS A 29 7.59 2.67 -6.45
N GLU A 30 6.39 2.93 -6.95
CA GLU A 30 5.45 1.87 -7.32
C GLU A 30 6.00 1.05 -8.51
N ILE A 31 6.05 -0.26 -8.33
CA ILE A 31 6.38 -1.24 -9.38
C ILE A 31 5.11 -1.91 -9.91
N LEU A 32 4.16 -2.18 -9.02
CA LEU A 32 2.90 -2.84 -9.34
C LEU A 32 1.83 -2.45 -8.33
N VAL A 33 0.62 -2.21 -8.83
CA VAL A 33 -0.63 -2.17 -8.06
C VAL A 33 -1.66 -3.03 -8.76
N GLY A 34 -2.32 -3.90 -8.00
CA GLY A 34 -3.35 -4.80 -8.51
C GLY A 34 -4.32 -5.22 -7.41
N TRP A 35 -5.36 -5.94 -7.81
CA TRP A 35 -6.43 -6.39 -6.93
C TRP A 35 -6.90 -7.79 -7.33
N CYS A 36 -7.10 -8.64 -6.33
CA CYS A 36 -7.74 -9.93 -6.45
C CYS A 36 -9.19 -9.79 -5.99
N GLU A 37 -10.14 -9.94 -6.92
CA GLU A 37 -11.57 -9.84 -6.63
C GLU A 37 -12.07 -10.98 -5.74
N GLU A 38 -11.57 -12.21 -5.98
CA GLU A 38 -11.94 -13.41 -5.23
C GLU A 38 -11.66 -13.25 -3.73
N ASP A 39 -10.55 -12.61 -3.38
CA ASP A 39 -10.10 -12.41 -2.00
C ASP A 39 -10.35 -10.99 -1.45
N GLN A 40 -10.95 -10.10 -2.26
CA GLN A 40 -11.10 -8.67 -1.96
C GLN A 40 -9.80 -8.02 -1.45
N ARG A 41 -8.68 -8.31 -2.13
CA ARG A 41 -7.33 -8.03 -1.63
C ARG A 41 -6.50 -7.26 -2.63
N ILE A 42 -5.89 -6.15 -2.19
CA ILE A 42 -4.92 -5.40 -3.00
C ILE A 42 -3.55 -6.02 -2.90
N HIS A 43 -2.77 -5.91 -3.97
CA HIS A 43 -1.37 -6.29 -4.04
C HIS A 43 -0.58 -5.10 -4.54
N VAL A 44 0.39 -4.65 -3.75
CA VAL A 44 1.21 -3.48 -4.08
C VAL A 44 2.68 -3.84 -3.92
N CYS A 45 3.47 -3.55 -4.94
CA CYS A 45 4.91 -3.72 -4.93
C CYS A 45 5.57 -2.35 -5.02
N PHE A 46 6.47 -2.07 -4.09
CA PHE A 46 7.26 -0.85 -4.06
C PHE A 46 8.74 -1.20 -4.09
N GLU A 47 9.49 -0.43 -4.85
CA GLU A 47 10.93 -0.26 -4.68
C GLU A 47 11.13 0.82 -3.60
N VAL A 48 11.85 0.46 -2.53
CA VAL A 48 12.11 1.32 -1.37
C VAL A 48 13.57 1.16 -0.95
N GLU A 49 14.17 2.23 -0.43
CA GLU A 49 15.55 2.20 0.04
C GLU A 49 15.76 1.20 1.19
N SER A 50 14.79 1.11 2.10
CA SER A 50 14.82 0.19 3.22
C SER A 50 13.42 -0.12 3.76
N MET A 51 13.31 -1.17 4.57
CA MET A 51 12.07 -1.48 5.28
C MET A 51 11.72 -0.43 6.34
N GLU A 52 12.70 0.33 6.85
CA GLU A 52 12.47 1.44 7.78
C GLU A 52 11.69 2.57 7.10
N VAL A 53 12.01 2.88 5.84
CA VAL A 53 11.25 3.87 5.04
C VAL A 53 9.78 3.43 4.89
N MET A 54 9.54 2.15 4.56
CA MET A 54 8.20 1.59 4.46
C MET A 54 7.43 1.67 5.79
N GLN A 55 8.06 1.27 6.89
CA GLN A 55 7.44 1.30 8.23
C GLN A 55 7.08 2.73 8.64
N LYS A 56 8.02 3.66 8.50
CA LYS A 56 7.80 5.07 8.81
C LYS A 56 6.69 5.68 7.95
N PHE A 57 6.61 5.32 6.67
CA PHE A 57 5.53 5.75 5.79
C PHE A 57 4.17 5.26 6.30
N MET A 58 4.05 3.97 6.61
CA MET A 58 2.81 3.38 7.11
C MET A 58 2.38 4.00 8.44
N GLU A 59 3.32 4.28 9.36
CA GLU A 59 3.05 4.94 10.64
C GLU A 59 2.61 6.40 10.47
N THR A 60 3.36 7.17 9.67
CA THR A 60 3.11 8.61 9.44
C THR A 60 1.75 8.83 8.77
N HIS A 61 1.36 7.90 7.90
CA HIS A 61 0.15 8.01 7.09
C HIS A 61 -0.97 7.04 7.50
N ALA A 62 -0.89 6.47 8.70
CA ALA A 62 -1.80 5.43 9.17
C ALA A 62 -3.29 5.83 9.07
N GLU A 63 -3.64 7.09 9.35
CA GLU A 63 -5.02 7.56 9.26
C GLU A 63 -5.54 7.60 7.81
N VAL A 64 -4.73 8.08 6.87
CA VAL A 64 -5.10 8.13 5.44
C VAL A 64 -5.23 6.70 4.88
N ILE A 65 -4.32 5.81 5.29
CA ILE A 65 -4.38 4.40 4.92
C ILE A 65 -5.67 3.76 5.48
N ALA A 66 -5.98 3.94 6.77
CA ALA A 66 -7.20 3.41 7.38
C ALA A 66 -8.48 3.93 6.68
N SER A 67 -8.55 5.24 6.45
CA SER A 67 -9.71 5.90 5.83
C SER A 67 -9.91 5.54 4.36
N SER A 68 -8.88 5.09 3.65
CA SER A 68 -8.98 4.55 2.28
C SER A 68 -9.74 3.22 2.20
N GLY A 69 -10.01 2.58 3.34
CA GLY A 69 -10.58 1.23 3.41
C GLY A 69 -9.55 0.11 3.37
N HIS A 70 -8.25 0.43 3.44
CA HIS A 70 -7.19 -0.56 3.66
C HIS A 70 -7.28 -1.13 5.09
N LYS A 71 -7.52 -2.44 5.23
CA LYS A 71 -7.53 -3.12 6.54
C LYS A 71 -6.10 -3.41 7.03
N GLN A 72 -5.54 -2.51 7.82
CA GLN A 72 -4.12 -2.53 8.21
C GLN A 72 -3.72 -3.80 8.95
N GLU A 73 -4.61 -4.36 9.77
CA GLU A 73 -4.44 -5.60 10.52
C GLU A 73 -4.28 -6.84 9.63
N THR A 74 -4.69 -6.75 8.35
CA THR A 74 -4.56 -7.83 7.37
C THR A 74 -3.33 -7.68 6.47
N THR A 75 -2.51 -6.65 6.73
CA THR A 75 -1.35 -6.32 5.88
C THR A 75 -0.29 -7.39 5.99
N VAL A 76 0.04 -8.01 4.86
CA VAL A 76 1.17 -8.94 4.74
C VAL A 76 2.26 -8.31 3.89
N VAL A 77 3.47 -8.27 4.43
CA VAL A 77 4.66 -7.77 3.72
C VAL A 77 5.57 -8.95 3.38
N LYS A 78 5.98 -9.01 2.12
CA LYS A 78 7.02 -9.92 1.64
C LYS A 78 8.12 -9.08 1.01
N ILE A 79 9.35 -9.31 1.45
CA ILE A 79 10.55 -8.67 0.89
C ILE A 79 10.96 -9.47 -0.34
N LEU A 80 11.22 -8.78 -1.45
CA LEU A 80 11.76 -9.35 -2.67
C LEU A 80 13.20 -8.85 -2.82
N SER A 81 14.11 -9.75 -3.17
CA SER A 81 15.52 -9.45 -3.40
C SER A 81 16.01 -10.24 -4.60
N ASP A 82 16.91 -9.65 -5.39
CA ASP A 82 17.50 -10.29 -6.58
C ASP A 82 18.66 -11.25 -6.25
N ALA A 83 18.73 -11.72 -5.00
CA ALA A 83 19.80 -12.59 -4.48
C ALA A 83 19.65 -14.06 -4.93
#